data_AF-A0A1W6LQ08-F1
#
_entry.id   AF-A0A1W6LQ08-F1
#
_cell.length_a   1.000
_cell.length_b   1.000
_cell.length_c   1.000
_cell.angle_alpha   90.00
_cell.angle_beta   90.00
_cell.angle_gamma   90.00
#
_symmetry.space_group_name_H-M   'P 1'
#
loop_
_entity.id
_entity.type
_entity.pdbx_description
1 polymer ?
#
loop_
_entity_poly.entity_id
_entity_poly.type
_entity_poly.pdbx_seq_one_letter_code
_entity_poly.pdbx_strand_id
1 'polypeptide(L)'
;MLQNETLKSIFHKRFTLDIKISQGNNTAVLRETGQGAILKKVKLSNIPQNAVILKMDACKCPEYIFRTTKDHNKRCDYLLIYQKSEEPVPQLVFIELKSRKLKGIKISNQFISSVCLFDYINSILMNFYEIKALSETKRHFILLHKKRIAKSKTRKKRKHFSTSESCPERPLSINPSNSPILFDNIRISV
;
A
#
# COMPACT_ATOMS: atom_id res chain seq x y z
N MET A 1 2.60 8.13 -19.89
CA MET A 1 3.41 7.26 -19.01
C MET A 1 3.61 7.98 -17.68
N LEU A 2 3.49 7.30 -16.55
CA LEU A 2 3.61 7.91 -15.22
C LEU A 2 5.04 8.46 -14.99
N GLN A 3 5.18 9.79 -14.85
CA GLN A 3 6.46 10.44 -14.59
C GLN A 3 6.78 10.41 -13.09
N ASN A 4 7.48 9.37 -12.64
CA ASN A 4 7.77 9.12 -11.22
C ASN A 4 8.55 10.26 -10.54
N GLU A 5 9.57 10.80 -11.20
CA GLU A 5 10.36 11.90 -10.63
C GLU A 5 9.52 13.16 -10.39
N THR A 6 8.51 13.41 -11.24
CA THR A 6 7.51 14.44 -11.03
C THR A 6 6.65 14.15 -9.80
N LEU A 7 6.16 12.92 -9.62
CA LEU A 7 5.39 12.59 -8.41
C LEU A 7 6.22 12.74 -7.13
N LYS A 8 7.47 12.27 -7.14
CA LYS A 8 8.38 12.40 -5.99
C LYS A 8 8.69 13.86 -5.64
N SER A 9 8.76 14.75 -6.62
CA SER A 9 9.01 16.18 -6.38
C SER A 9 7.78 16.90 -5.82
N ILE A 10 6.57 16.42 -6.14
CA ILE A 10 5.31 16.99 -5.64
C ILE A 10 5.06 16.61 -4.18
N PHE A 11 5.24 15.33 -3.83
CA PHE A 11 4.95 14.87 -2.47
C PHE A 11 6.04 15.26 -1.48
N HIS A 12 5.66 15.92 -0.38
CA HIS A 12 6.59 16.22 0.70
C HIS A 12 7.22 14.93 1.25
N LYS A 13 8.55 14.95 1.46
CA LYS A 13 9.36 13.82 1.96
C LYS A 13 8.82 13.08 3.20
N ARG A 14 8.00 13.73 4.03
CA ARG A 14 7.39 13.11 5.22
C ARG A 14 6.33 12.08 4.85
N PHE A 15 5.70 12.25 3.69
CA PHE A 15 4.67 11.38 3.14
C PHE A 15 5.23 10.35 2.17
N THR A 16 6.51 10.40 1.81
CA THR A 16 7.13 9.41 0.92
C THR A 16 7.95 8.40 1.72
N LEU A 17 8.08 7.19 1.19
CA LEU A 17 9.00 6.17 1.67
C LEU A 17 10.05 5.90 0.60
N ASP A 18 11.32 5.98 1.01
CA ASP A 18 12.44 5.75 0.09
C ASP A 18 12.48 4.30 -0.41
N ILE A 19 12.67 4.17 -1.73
CA ILE A 19 12.98 2.91 -2.40
C ILE A 19 14.50 2.88 -2.62
N LYS A 20 15.15 1.84 -2.11
CA LYS A 20 16.61 1.65 -2.18
C LYS A 20 16.95 0.45 -3.04
N ILE A 21 18.05 0.53 -3.78
CA ILE A 21 18.60 -0.62 -4.50
C ILE A 21 19.33 -1.53 -3.51
N SER A 22 18.97 -2.82 -3.49
CA SER A 22 19.58 -3.86 -2.68
C SER A 22 19.66 -5.14 -3.49
N GLN A 23 20.86 -5.68 -3.67
CA GLN A 23 21.09 -6.93 -4.44
C GLN A 23 20.48 -6.85 -5.86
N GLY A 24 20.73 -5.74 -6.56
CA GLY A 24 20.24 -5.49 -7.92
C GLY A 24 18.72 -5.23 -8.04
N ASN A 25 17.99 -5.20 -6.93
CA ASN A 25 16.54 -5.00 -6.94
C ASN A 25 16.15 -3.75 -6.15
N ASN A 26 15.11 -3.05 -6.61
CA ASN A 26 14.47 -1.99 -5.84
C ASN A 26 13.73 -2.59 -4.64
N THR A 27 13.98 -2.04 -3.46
CA THR A 27 13.45 -2.54 -2.19
C THR A 27 12.98 -1.41 -1.29
N ALA A 28 11.96 -1.67 -0.50
CA ALA A 28 11.45 -0.76 0.52
C ALA A 28 11.09 -1.55 1.78
N VAL A 29 11.16 -0.91 2.94
CA VAL A 29 10.82 -1.52 4.23
C VAL A 29 9.66 -0.77 4.86
N LEU A 30 8.49 -1.38 4.83
CA LEU A 30 7.30 -0.90 5.53
C LEU A 30 7.47 -1.21 7.02
N ARG A 31 7.11 -0.26 7.88
CA ARG A 31 7.24 -0.39 9.34
C ARG A 31 5.91 -0.09 10.02
N GLU A 32 5.55 -0.91 11.01
CA GLU A 32 4.46 -0.64 11.95
C GLU A 32 5.09 0.00 13.20
N THR A 33 4.69 1.23 13.54
CA THR A 33 5.32 2.05 14.60
C THR A 33 4.73 1.81 15.99
N GLY A 34 3.61 1.08 16.09
CA GLY A 34 2.97 0.77 17.37
C GLY A 34 3.90 -0.03 18.30
N GLN A 35 4.04 0.41 19.56
CA GLN A 35 4.97 -0.20 20.53
C GLN A 35 4.69 -1.69 20.78
N GLY A 36 3.42 -2.12 20.67
CA GLY A 36 2.97 -3.51 20.78
C GLY A 36 2.92 -4.28 19.46
N ALA A 37 3.48 -3.74 18.37
CA ALA A 37 3.33 -4.34 17.06
C ALA A 37 4.10 -5.68 16.93
N ILE A 38 3.38 -6.72 16.53
CA ILE A 38 3.93 -8.05 16.25
C ILE A 38 4.52 -8.10 14.82
N LEU A 39 3.93 -7.36 13.88
CA LEU A 39 4.42 -7.20 12.51
C LEU A 39 5.24 -5.91 12.37
N LYS A 40 6.44 -5.88 12.96
CA LYS A 40 7.25 -4.65 13.01
C LYS A 40 7.76 -4.15 11.65
N LYS A 41 8.07 -5.07 10.74
CA LYS A 41 8.66 -4.74 9.44
C LYS A 41 8.16 -5.69 8.35
N VAL A 42 7.98 -5.16 7.15
CA VAL A 42 7.76 -5.93 5.92
C VAL A 42 8.70 -5.37 4.85
N LYS A 43 9.51 -6.24 4.25
CA LYS A 43 10.32 -5.91 3.08
C LYS A 43 9.52 -6.17 1.81
N LEU A 44 9.41 -5.13 0.99
CA LEU A 44 9.04 -5.22 -0.41
C LEU A 44 10.33 -5.29 -1.24
N SER A 45 10.42 -6.24 -2.17
CA SER A 45 11.51 -6.38 -3.13
C SER A 45 10.97 -6.50 -4.55
N ASN A 46 11.82 -6.23 -5.54
CA ASN A 46 11.45 -6.22 -6.97
C ASN A 46 10.38 -5.16 -7.26
N ILE A 47 10.49 -4.00 -6.60
CA ILE A 47 9.58 -2.89 -6.80
C ILE A 47 9.85 -2.29 -8.20
N PRO A 48 8.83 -2.00 -9.01
CA PRO A 48 9.03 -1.32 -10.29
C PRO A 48 9.84 -0.01 -10.14
N GLN A 49 10.72 0.29 -11.09
CA GLN A 49 11.58 1.48 -11.03
C GLN A 49 10.79 2.79 -11.04
N ASN A 50 9.64 2.79 -11.69
CA ASN A 50 8.71 3.91 -11.74
C ASN A 50 7.74 3.99 -10.55
N ALA A 51 8.02 3.28 -9.45
CA ALA A 51 7.15 3.28 -8.29
C ALA A 51 7.37 4.46 -7.33
N VAL A 52 6.30 4.89 -6.68
CA VAL A 52 6.29 5.75 -5.49
C VAL A 52 5.60 5.00 -4.36
N ILE A 53 6.09 5.15 -3.13
CA ILE A 53 5.38 4.70 -1.94
C ILE A 53 5.04 5.90 -1.07
N LEU A 54 3.75 6.07 -0.78
CA LEU A 54 3.23 7.10 0.10
C LEU A 54 2.87 6.49 1.46
N LYS A 55 3.15 7.23 2.54
CA LYS A 55 2.68 6.97 3.91
C LYS A 55 1.35 7.69 4.11
N MET A 56 0.26 6.94 4.00
CA MET A 56 -1.09 7.52 3.97
C MET A 56 -1.58 7.88 5.39
N ASP A 57 -1.14 7.13 6.40
CA ASP A 57 -1.40 7.36 7.82
C ASP A 57 -0.72 8.62 8.39
N ALA A 58 0.35 9.09 7.74
CA ALA A 58 1.01 10.34 8.11
C ALA A 58 0.14 11.57 7.80
N CYS A 59 -0.88 11.43 6.94
CA CYS A 59 -1.78 12.53 6.57
C CYS A 59 -2.93 12.64 7.57
N LYS A 60 -2.92 13.71 8.38
CA LYS A 60 -3.96 14.00 9.38
C LYS A 60 -5.21 14.69 8.81
N CYS A 61 -5.27 14.94 7.50
CA CYS A 61 -6.45 15.49 6.84
C CYS A 61 -7.47 14.34 6.64
N PRO A 62 -8.78 14.52 6.91
CA PRO A 62 -9.53 15.78 7.03
C PRO A 62 -10.08 16.08 8.44
N GLU A 63 -9.31 15.84 9.51
CA GLU A 63 -9.78 16.11 10.88
C GLU A 63 -10.20 17.58 11.10
N TYR A 64 -9.72 18.50 10.26
CA TYR A 64 -10.08 19.92 10.28
C TYR A 64 -11.39 20.25 9.54
N ILE A 65 -11.92 19.33 8.72
CA ILE A 65 -13.11 19.55 7.88
C ILE A 65 -14.30 18.76 8.43
N PHE A 66 -14.07 17.51 8.84
CA PHE A 66 -15.12 16.60 9.29
C PHE A 66 -14.91 16.19 10.75
N ARG A 67 -16.00 16.17 11.53
CA ARG A 67 -15.99 15.62 12.89
C ARG A 67 -15.78 14.12 12.83
N THR A 68 -14.84 13.57 13.60
CA THR A 68 -14.40 12.16 13.58
C THR A 68 -15.47 11.17 14.09
N THR A 69 -16.53 10.94 13.32
CA THR A 69 -17.70 10.15 13.74
C THR A 69 -17.80 8.77 13.08
N LYS A 70 -17.13 8.55 11.95
CA LYS A 70 -17.28 7.33 11.12
C LYS A 70 -15.97 6.71 10.65
N ASP A 71 -14.89 6.83 11.43
CA ASP A 71 -13.54 6.34 11.08
C ASP A 71 -12.97 6.93 9.76
N HIS A 72 -13.56 8.00 9.20
CA HIS A 72 -13.11 8.65 7.97
C HIS A 72 -11.81 9.47 8.14
N ASN A 73 -11.22 9.49 9.33
CA ASN A 73 -9.89 10.04 9.58
C ASN A 73 -8.81 8.96 9.62
N LYS A 74 -9.18 7.67 9.60
CA LYS A 74 -8.21 6.58 9.59
C LYS A 74 -7.83 6.22 8.16
N ARG A 75 -6.54 6.04 7.92
CA ARG A 75 -6.00 5.65 6.61
C ARG A 75 -5.36 4.27 6.73
N CYS A 76 -5.07 3.69 5.57
CA CYS A 76 -4.13 2.60 5.51
C CYS A 76 -2.72 3.13 5.78
N ASP A 77 -1.79 2.25 6.15
CA ASP A 77 -0.41 2.70 6.43
C ASP A 77 0.29 3.20 5.16
N TYR A 78 0.17 2.48 4.03
CA TYR A 78 0.91 2.80 2.80
C TYR A 78 0.05 2.74 1.54
N LEU A 79 0.42 3.53 0.53
CA LEU A 79 -0.06 3.43 -0.85
C LEU A 79 1.15 3.29 -1.78
N LEU A 80 1.23 2.18 -2.50
CA LEU A 80 2.22 1.97 -3.56
C LEU A 80 1.58 2.30 -4.91
N ILE A 81 2.22 3.19 -5.67
CA ILE A 81 1.80 3.63 -7.00
C ILE A 81 2.88 3.18 -7.98
N TYR A 82 2.51 2.50 -9.06
CA TYR A 82 3.43 2.15 -10.15
C TYR A 82 2.65 1.93 -11.45
N GLN A 83 3.37 1.85 -12.57
CA GLN A 83 2.79 1.46 -13.86
C GLN A 83 3.63 0.32 -14.45
N LYS A 84 3.00 -0.78 -14.87
CA LYS A 84 3.74 -1.85 -15.56
C LYS A 84 4.06 -1.40 -16.98
N SER A 85 5.21 -1.80 -17.53
CA SER A 85 5.59 -1.43 -18.90
C SER A 85 4.56 -1.92 -19.94
N GLU A 86 3.93 -3.06 -19.68
CA GLU A 86 2.95 -3.70 -20.57
C GLU A 86 1.50 -3.27 -20.28
N GLU A 87 1.23 -2.51 -19.20
CA GLU A 87 -0.12 -2.03 -18.88
C GLU A 87 -0.19 -0.50 -18.94
N PRO A 88 -1.14 0.08 -19.71
CA PRO A 88 -1.27 1.53 -19.82
C PRO A 88 -1.82 2.17 -18.54
N VAL A 89 -2.49 1.39 -17.69
CA VAL A 89 -3.18 1.86 -16.49
C VAL A 89 -2.29 1.73 -15.25
N PRO A 90 -2.06 2.83 -14.49
CA PRO A 90 -1.34 2.74 -13.22
C PRO A 90 -2.06 1.89 -12.18
N GLN A 91 -1.26 1.25 -11.35
CA GLN A 91 -1.68 0.39 -10.26
C GLN A 91 -1.54 1.14 -8.94
N LEU A 92 -2.62 1.16 -8.15
CA LEU A 92 -2.68 1.70 -6.80
C LEU A 92 -2.85 0.55 -5.82
N VAL A 93 -1.86 0.32 -4.97
CA VAL A 93 -1.89 -0.76 -3.99
C VAL A 93 -1.95 -0.15 -2.60
N PHE A 94 -3.14 -0.19 -2.01
CA PHE A 94 -3.40 0.23 -0.63
C PHE A 94 -2.98 -0.90 0.31
N ILE A 95 -2.03 -0.63 1.20
CA ILE A 95 -1.40 -1.62 2.07
C ILE A 95 -1.65 -1.22 3.52
N GLU A 96 -2.31 -2.11 4.26
CA GLU A 96 -2.48 -2.00 5.71
C GLU A 96 -1.65 -3.06 6.43
N LEU A 97 -0.89 -2.64 7.45
CA LEU A 97 -0.18 -3.52 8.37
C LEU A 97 -1.00 -3.69 9.64
N LYS A 98 -1.15 -4.95 10.08
CA LYS A 98 -1.70 -5.26 11.39
C LYS A 98 -0.95 -6.37 12.07
N SER A 99 -0.77 -6.21 13.37
CA SER A 99 -0.24 -7.27 14.23
C SER A 99 -1.09 -8.55 14.28
N ARG A 100 -2.40 -8.45 14.03
CA ARG A 100 -3.34 -9.57 13.93
C ARG A 100 -4.29 -9.34 12.77
N LYS A 101 -4.85 -10.41 12.21
CA LYS A 101 -5.91 -10.27 11.21
C LYS A 101 -7.12 -9.61 11.86
N LEU A 102 -7.42 -8.38 11.46
CA LEU A 102 -8.68 -7.73 11.74
C LEU A 102 -9.66 -8.08 10.61
N LYS A 103 -10.94 -8.26 10.95
CA LYS A 103 -12.03 -8.44 10.01
C LYS A 103 -13.09 -7.38 10.26
N GLY A 104 -13.88 -7.10 9.24
CA GLY A 104 -15.09 -6.29 9.34
C GLY A 104 -14.89 -4.81 9.03
N ILE A 105 -15.91 -4.05 9.43
CA ILE A 105 -16.18 -2.67 9.00
C ILE A 105 -14.99 -1.73 9.22
N LYS A 106 -14.19 -1.92 10.28
CA LYS A 106 -13.06 -1.01 10.59
C LYS A 106 -11.99 -1.00 9.50
N ILE A 107 -11.60 -2.17 8.97
CA ILE A 107 -10.60 -2.26 7.90
C ILE A 107 -11.16 -1.70 6.59
N SER A 108 -12.43 -2.00 6.30
CA SER A 108 -13.12 -1.48 5.12
C SER A 108 -13.17 0.05 5.15
N ASN A 109 -13.57 0.65 6.27
CA ASN A 109 -13.60 2.11 6.44
C ASN A 109 -12.22 2.74 6.27
N GLN A 110 -11.15 2.12 6.78
CA GLN A 110 -9.78 2.61 6.56
C GLN A 110 -9.40 2.65 5.07
N PHE A 111 -9.70 1.59 4.32
CA PHE A 111 -9.43 1.54 2.89
C PHE A 111 -10.29 2.51 2.09
N ILE A 112 -11.60 2.57 2.36
CA ILE A 112 -12.52 3.55 1.75
C ILE A 112 -11.99 4.96 1.99
N SER A 113 -11.60 5.26 3.22
CA SER A 113 -11.15 6.61 3.55
C SER A 113 -9.78 6.95 2.94
N SER A 114 -8.93 5.95 2.73
CA SER A 114 -7.68 6.11 1.96
C SER A 114 -7.93 6.37 0.49
N VAL A 115 -8.94 5.71 -0.08
CA VAL A 115 -9.42 6.00 -1.43
C VAL A 115 -9.90 7.44 -1.54
N CYS A 116 -10.75 7.91 -0.62
CA CYS A 116 -11.21 9.30 -0.63
C CYS A 116 -10.06 10.31 -0.54
N LEU A 117 -9.05 10.04 0.31
CA LEU A 117 -7.86 10.90 0.39
C LEU A 117 -7.07 10.89 -0.93
N PHE A 118 -6.90 9.73 -1.55
CA PHE A 118 -6.24 9.64 -2.85
C PHE A 118 -7.03 10.37 -3.93
N ASP A 119 -8.36 10.25 -3.97
CA ASP A 119 -9.20 10.93 -4.94
C ASP A 119 -9.10 12.46 -4.79
N TYR A 120 -9.03 12.96 -3.57
CA TYR A 120 -8.73 14.37 -3.28
C TYR A 120 -7.34 14.79 -3.80
N ILE A 121 -6.30 14.00 -3.49
CA ILE A 121 -4.93 14.23 -4.00
C ILE A 121 -4.93 14.23 -5.53
N ASN A 122 -5.59 13.25 -6.16
CA ASN A 122 -5.67 13.09 -7.60
C ASN A 122 -6.33 14.31 -8.26
N SER A 123 -7.38 14.85 -7.65
CA SER A 123 -8.00 16.10 -8.10
C SER A 123 -6.98 17.26 -8.12
N ILE A 124 -6.14 17.38 -7.09
CA ILE A 124 -5.06 18.38 -7.08
C ILE A 124 -4.03 18.09 -8.18
N LEU A 125 -3.59 16.84 -8.31
CA LEU A 125 -2.61 16.43 -9.33
C LEU A 125 -3.10 16.72 -10.76
N MET A 126 -4.39 16.49 -11.04
CA MET A 126 -4.98 16.75 -12.35
C MET A 126 -5.10 18.25 -12.63
N ASN A 127 -5.54 19.04 -11.65
CA ASN A 127 -5.87 20.45 -11.89
C ASN A 127 -4.68 21.40 -11.75
N PHE A 128 -3.73 21.12 -10.86
CA PHE A 128 -2.56 22.00 -10.62
C PHE A 128 -1.29 21.50 -11.29
N TYR A 129 -1.17 20.20 -11.55
CA TYR A 129 0.04 19.59 -12.10
C TYR A 129 -0.20 18.92 -13.47
N GLU A 130 -1.43 18.99 -13.99
CA GLU A 130 -1.84 18.39 -15.28
C GLU A 130 -1.56 16.88 -15.39
N ILE A 131 -1.42 16.18 -14.26
CA ILE A 131 -1.13 14.74 -14.23
C ILE A 131 -2.44 13.97 -14.38
N LYS A 132 -2.83 13.69 -15.63
CA LYS A 132 -4.03 12.91 -15.96
C LYS A 132 -3.84 11.40 -15.85
N ALA A 133 -2.60 10.92 -15.79
CA ALA A 133 -2.29 9.47 -15.80
C ALA A 133 -2.95 8.69 -14.65
N LEU A 134 -3.37 9.38 -13.57
CA LEU A 134 -4.00 8.78 -12.39
C LEU A 134 -5.53 8.91 -12.38
N SER A 135 -6.16 9.42 -13.44
CA SER A 135 -7.62 9.49 -13.56
C SER A 135 -8.25 8.09 -13.67
N GLU A 136 -7.58 7.19 -14.39
CA GLU A 136 -7.96 5.79 -14.52
C GLU A 136 -6.89 4.92 -13.86
N THR A 137 -7.27 4.17 -12.84
CA THR A 137 -6.33 3.36 -12.06
C THR A 137 -6.93 2.02 -11.66
N LYS A 138 -6.09 0.99 -11.62
CA LYS A 138 -6.45 -0.29 -11.00
C LYS A 138 -6.12 -0.25 -9.51
N ARG A 139 -7.12 -0.50 -8.67
CA ARG A 139 -6.99 -0.42 -7.20
C ARG A 139 -6.89 -1.81 -6.61
N HIS A 140 -5.92 -2.00 -5.73
CA HIS A 140 -5.65 -3.24 -5.03
C HIS A 140 -5.60 -2.98 -3.54
N PHE A 141 -6.21 -3.87 -2.75
CA PHE A 141 -6.31 -3.70 -1.30
C PHE A 141 -5.65 -4.90 -0.60
N ILE A 142 -4.57 -4.64 0.14
CA ILE A 142 -3.76 -5.68 0.78
C ILE A 142 -3.72 -5.45 2.29
N LEU A 143 -4.13 -6.48 3.05
CA LEU A 143 -3.98 -6.52 4.51
C LEU A 143 -2.83 -7.47 4.86
N LEU A 144 -1.69 -6.92 5.28
CA LEU A 144 -0.56 -7.68 5.78
C LEU A 144 -0.71 -7.89 7.28
N HIS A 145 -0.69 -9.16 7.71
CA HIS A 145 -0.79 -9.47 9.12
C HIS A 145 0.05 -10.67 9.55
N LYS A 146 0.46 -10.70 10.82
CA LYS A 146 1.10 -11.89 11.40
C LYS A 146 0.05 -12.80 12.04
N LYS A 147 0.19 -14.12 11.86
CA LYS A 147 -0.58 -15.10 12.66
C LYS A 147 0.19 -15.35 13.96
N ARG A 148 -0.51 -15.45 15.09
CA ARG A 148 0.02 -16.05 16.33
C ARG A 148 0.26 -17.53 16.02
N ILE A 149 1.50 -17.88 15.70
CA ILE A 149 2.05 -19.24 15.58
C ILE A 149 1.22 -20.18 14.67
N ALA A 150 1.69 -20.38 13.44
CA ALA A 150 1.29 -21.54 12.65
C ALA A 150 2.54 -22.36 12.34
N LYS A 151 2.47 -23.68 12.58
CA LYS A 151 3.52 -24.64 12.17
C LYS A 151 3.92 -24.35 10.72
N SER A 152 5.20 -24.05 10.48
CA SER A 152 5.69 -23.84 9.12
C SER A 152 5.79 -25.19 8.41
N LYS A 153 5.24 -25.28 7.20
CA LYS A 153 5.55 -26.42 6.32
C LYS A 153 7.05 -26.42 6.05
N THR A 154 7.68 -27.59 6.14
CA THR A 154 9.13 -27.78 5.90
C THR A 154 9.55 -27.33 4.49
N ARG A 155 8.61 -27.29 3.53
CA ARG A 155 8.81 -26.81 2.16
C ARG A 155 7.96 -25.56 1.88
N LYS A 156 8.63 -24.43 1.62
CA LYS A 156 7.99 -23.15 1.25
C LYS A 156 7.57 -23.19 -0.23
N LYS A 157 6.29 -23.41 -0.52
CA LYS A 157 5.74 -23.14 -1.87
C LYS A 157 5.53 -21.63 -2.03
N ARG A 158 5.99 -21.05 -3.15
CA ARG A 158 5.61 -19.69 -3.54
C ARG A 158 4.10 -19.67 -3.77
N LYS A 159 3.42 -18.71 -3.16
CA LYS A 159 2.00 -18.44 -3.43
C LYS A 159 1.93 -17.21 -4.32
N HIS A 160 1.29 -17.36 -5.47
CA HIS A 160 0.83 -16.26 -6.30
C HIS A 160 -0.57 -15.89 -5.83
N PHE A 161 -0.82 -14.59 -5.68
CA PHE A 161 -2.15 -14.09 -5.41
C PHE A 161 -2.56 -13.13 -6.51
N SER A 162 -3.80 -13.29 -6.98
CA SER A 162 -4.47 -12.24 -7.74
C SER A 162 -5.16 -11.29 -6.77
N THR A 163 -5.08 -10.00 -7.05
CA THR A 163 -5.84 -8.93 -6.38
C THR A 163 -6.95 -8.38 -7.27
N SER A 164 -7.18 -8.97 -8.45
CA SER A 164 -8.18 -8.50 -9.42
C SER A 164 -9.59 -8.39 -8.83
N GLU A 165 -9.87 -9.14 -7.76
CA GLU A 165 -11.15 -9.15 -7.04
C GLU A 165 -11.10 -8.46 -5.68
N SER A 166 -9.97 -7.86 -5.31
CA SER A 166 -9.84 -7.17 -4.02
C SER A 166 -10.64 -5.87 -4.01
N CYS A 167 -11.34 -5.63 -2.91
CA CYS A 167 -12.08 -4.39 -2.67
C CYS A 167 -11.89 -3.97 -1.20
N PRO A 168 -12.27 -2.74 -0.81
CA PRO A 168 -12.13 -2.29 0.59
C PRO A 168 -12.76 -3.24 1.61
N GLU A 169 -13.91 -3.84 1.29
CA GLU A 169 -14.66 -4.77 2.14
C GLU A 169 -14.00 -6.16 2.19
N ARG A 170 -13.29 -6.54 1.12
CA ARG A 170 -12.65 -7.85 0.95
C ARG A 170 -11.20 -7.68 0.49
N PRO A 171 -10.32 -7.12 1.35
CA PRO A 171 -8.92 -6.96 1.01
C PRO A 171 -8.21 -8.32 0.95
N LEU A 172 -7.19 -8.42 0.10
CA LEU A 172 -6.31 -9.57 0.03
C LEU A 172 -5.52 -9.69 1.34
N SER A 173 -5.89 -10.67 2.15
CA SER A 173 -5.29 -10.90 3.47
C SER A 173 -4.08 -11.83 3.37
N ILE A 174 -2.90 -11.28 3.64
CA ILE A 174 -1.61 -11.94 3.46
C ILE A 174 -0.90 -12.09 4.80
N ASN A 175 -0.35 -13.29 5.06
CA ASN A 175 0.60 -13.51 6.14
C ASN A 175 2.02 -13.75 5.58
N PRO A 176 2.89 -12.74 5.57
CA PRO A 176 4.22 -12.85 4.97
C PRO A 176 5.22 -13.64 5.83
N SER A 177 4.84 -14.10 7.03
CA SER A 177 5.73 -14.82 7.96
C SER A 177 6.06 -16.26 7.54
N ASN A 178 5.24 -16.89 6.68
CA ASN A 178 5.39 -18.32 6.37
C ASN A 178 6.27 -18.55 5.13
N SER A 179 6.17 -17.67 4.14
CA SER A 179 6.93 -17.72 2.90
C SER A 179 6.88 -16.35 2.22
N PRO A 180 7.90 -15.99 1.43
CA PRO A 180 7.81 -14.82 0.57
C PRO A 180 6.65 -15.00 -0.41
N ILE A 181 5.88 -13.93 -0.60
CA ILE A 181 4.68 -13.91 -1.42
C ILE A 181 4.93 -13.00 -2.61
N LEU A 182 4.42 -13.39 -3.77
CA LEU A 182 4.51 -12.60 -4.99
C LEU A 182 3.16 -11.96 -5.28
N PHE A 183 3.18 -10.64 -5.42
CA PHE A 183 2.09 -9.82 -5.90
C PHE A 183 2.62 -9.02 -7.09
N ASP A 184 2.12 -9.24 -8.32
CA ASP A 184 2.61 -8.54 -9.51
C ASP A 184 4.16 -8.52 -9.63
N ASN A 185 4.80 -9.66 -9.37
CA ASN A 185 6.27 -9.84 -9.29
C ASN A 185 6.98 -9.11 -8.14
N ILE A 186 6.28 -8.25 -7.40
CA ILE A 186 6.74 -7.66 -6.15
C ILE A 186 6.75 -8.75 -5.08
N ARG A 187 7.91 -8.94 -4.47
CA ARG A 187 8.11 -9.93 -3.41
C ARG A 187 7.89 -9.27 -2.05
N ILE A 188 6.96 -9.84 -1.28
CA ILE A 188 6.61 -9.41 0.08
C ILE A 188 7.14 -10.43 1.09
N SER A 189 7.95 -10.00 2.06
CA SER A 189 8.50 -10.85 3.12
C SER A 189 8.69 -10.11 4.45
N VAL A 190 8.62 -10.83 5.58
CA VAL A 190 8.96 -10.32 6.92
C VAL A 190 10.41 -10.58 7.26
#